data_AF-A0A2A2H478-F1
#
_entry.id   AF-A0A2A2H478-F1
#
_cell.length_a   1.000
_cell.length_b   1.000
_cell.length_c   1.000
_cell.angle_alpha   90.00
_cell.angle_beta   90.00
_cell.angle_gamma   90.00
#
_symmetry.space_group_name_H-M   'P 1'
#
loop_
_entity.id
_entity.type
_entity.pdbx_description
1 polymer ?
#
loop_
_entity_poly.entity_id
_entity_poly.type
_entity_poly.pdbx_seq_one_letter_code
_entity_poly.pdbx_strand_id
1 'polypeptide(L)'
;MSIDPKEKVLFNLLAHGYINKRHTTIDNACKSFPKGEKNKAKHAINELILEGIILVKKTHHGADIYINPKMIRDILEMPGIKALLEENRFLKGRFQKYLKNY
;
A
#
# COMPACT_ATOMS: atom_id res chain seq x y z
N MET A 1 -9.55 -16.11 0.89
CA MET A 1 -9.08 -15.64 -0.42
C MET A 1 -7.59 -15.31 -0.32
N SER A 2 -6.75 -15.73 -1.27
CA SER A 2 -5.34 -15.30 -1.30
C SER A 2 -5.27 -13.95 -2.02
N ILE A 3 -4.92 -12.88 -1.29
CA ILE A 3 -4.71 -11.56 -1.89
C ILE A 3 -3.32 -11.50 -2.52
N ASP A 4 -3.22 -10.82 -3.67
CA ASP A 4 -1.93 -10.57 -4.31
C ASP A 4 -0.97 -9.82 -3.35
N PRO A 5 0.33 -10.18 -3.29
CA PRO A 5 1.28 -9.50 -2.42
C PRO A 5 1.37 -7.99 -2.63
N LYS A 6 1.26 -7.48 -3.86
CA LYS A 6 1.27 -6.03 -4.14
C LYS A 6 0.04 -5.39 -3.53
N GLU A 7 -1.13 -5.95 -3.78
CA GLU A 7 -2.37 -5.42 -3.23
C GLU A 7 -2.38 -5.44 -1.69
N LYS A 8 -1.79 -6.48 -1.07
CA LYS A 8 -1.63 -6.54 0.38
C LYS A 8 -0.68 -5.47 0.92
N VAL A 9 0.43 -5.19 0.21
CA VAL A 9 1.33 -4.07 0.54
C VAL A 9 0.57 -2.74 0.46
N LEU A 10 -0.11 -2.49 -0.66
CA LEU A 10 -0.85 -1.25 -0.90
C LEU A 10 -1.96 -1.04 0.11
N PHE A 11 -2.70 -2.10 0.44
CA PHE A 11 -3.72 -2.09 1.48
C PHE A 11 -3.15 -1.66 2.83
N ASN A 12 -2.00 -2.23 3.24
CA ASN A 12 -1.36 -1.85 4.50
C ASN A 12 -0.90 -0.38 4.49
N LEU A 13 -0.32 0.08 3.38
CA LEU A 13 0.10 1.46 3.24
C LEU A 13 -1.10 2.43 3.31
N LEU A 14 -2.20 2.13 2.62
CA LEU A 14 -3.47 2.88 2.68
C LEU A 14 -4.08 2.89 4.08
N ALA A 15 -4.09 1.74 4.75
CA ALA A 15 -4.64 1.58 6.08
C ALA A 15 -3.94 2.50 7.09
N HIS A 16 -2.62 2.65 6.97
CA HIS A 16 -1.83 3.56 7.80
C HIS A 16 -1.73 5.00 7.25
N GLY A 17 -2.24 5.25 6.04
CA GLY A 17 -2.24 6.56 5.40
C GLY A 17 -0.86 7.01 4.93
N TYR A 18 0.04 6.08 4.58
CA TYR A 18 1.36 6.40 4.03
C TYR A 18 1.22 6.92 2.59
N ILE A 19 0.80 8.18 2.49
CA ILE A 19 0.52 8.91 1.26
C ILE A 19 1.26 10.25 1.32
N ASN A 20 1.89 10.63 0.20
CA ASN A 20 2.63 11.89 0.05
C ASN A 20 3.66 12.17 1.17
N LYS A 21 3.38 13.14 2.06
CA LYS A 21 4.31 13.56 3.13
C LYS A 21 4.52 12.46 4.18
N ARG A 22 3.57 11.53 4.33
CA ARG A 22 3.66 10.43 5.30
C ARG A 22 4.25 9.20 4.60
N HIS A 23 5.38 8.73 5.10
CA HIS A 23 6.19 7.66 4.51
C HIS A 23 6.71 6.70 5.59
N THR A 24 7.22 5.54 5.18
CA THR A 24 7.72 4.51 6.10
C THR A 24 8.83 3.69 5.46
N THR A 25 9.72 3.11 6.27
CA THR A 25 10.76 2.20 5.76
C THR A 25 10.14 0.97 5.08
N ILE A 26 10.85 0.39 4.11
CA ILE A 26 10.46 -0.88 3.47
C ILE A 26 10.25 -1.99 4.51
N ASP A 27 11.11 -2.07 5.52
CA ASP A 27 11.00 -3.09 6.56
C ASP A 27 9.71 -2.94 7.38
N ASN A 28 9.31 -1.70 7.70
CA ASN A 28 8.03 -1.44 8.36
C ASN A 28 6.83 -1.81 7.48
N ALA A 29 6.89 -1.53 6.17
CA ALA A 29 5.84 -1.92 5.24
C ALA A 29 5.66 -3.45 5.16
N CYS A 30 6.74 -4.20 5.37
CA CYS A 30 6.74 -5.66 5.40
C CYS A 30 6.41 -6.28 6.77
N LYS A 31 6.22 -5.50 7.84
CA LYS A 31 6.03 -6.04 9.21
C LYS A 31 4.79 -6.91 9.37
N SER A 32 3.72 -6.62 8.63
CA SER A 32 2.47 -7.39 8.68
C SER A 32 2.55 -8.74 7.96
N PHE A 33 3.62 -8.99 7.19
CA PHE A 33 3.80 -10.26 6.49
C PHE A 33 4.46 -11.32 7.39
N PRO A 34 4.04 -12.60 7.29
CA PRO A 34 4.73 -13.72 7.91
C PRO A 34 6.22 -13.73 7.53
N LYS A 35 7.09 -14.22 8.43
CA LYS A 35 8.55 -14.22 8.23
C LYS A 35 8.97 -14.81 6.88
N GLY A 36 8.36 -15.93 6.47
CA GLY A 36 8.63 -16.60 5.18
C GLY A 36 8.15 -15.84 3.94
N GLU A 37 7.31 -14.82 4.10
CA GLU A 37 6.74 -14.04 2.99
C GLU A 37 7.35 -12.64 2.86
N LYS A 38 8.19 -12.22 3.81
CA LYS A 38 8.78 -10.86 3.80
C LYS A 38 9.59 -10.58 2.53
N ASN A 39 10.27 -11.58 1.99
CA ASN A 39 11.00 -11.43 0.72
C ASN A 39 10.05 -11.20 -0.46
N LYS A 40 8.89 -11.86 -0.47
CA LYS A 40 7.84 -11.63 -1.49
C LYS A 40 7.29 -10.21 -1.39
N ALA A 41 7.04 -9.73 -0.18
CA ALA A 41 6.59 -8.35 0.05
C ALA A 41 7.63 -7.31 -0.41
N LYS A 42 8.92 -7.54 -0.14
CA LYS A 42 10.00 -6.68 -0.63
C LYS A 42 10.06 -6.66 -2.16
N HIS A 43 9.90 -7.82 -2.80
CA HIS A 43 9.85 -7.90 -4.25
C HIS A 43 8.66 -7.13 -4.82
N ALA A 44 7.46 -7.33 -4.27
CA ALA A 44 6.26 -6.60 -4.64
C ALA A 44 6.41 -5.07 -4.49
N ILE A 45 7.06 -4.61 -3.41
CA ILE A 45 7.37 -3.17 -3.22
C ILE A 45 8.27 -2.65 -4.35
N ASN A 46 9.30 -3.40 -4.74
CA ASN A 46 10.19 -2.97 -5.82
C ASN A 46 9.45 -2.87 -7.15
N GLU A 47 8.59 -3.83 -7.48
CA GLU A 47 7.76 -3.76 -8.68
C GLU A 47 6.81 -2.56 -8.65
N LEU A 48 6.14 -2.30 -7.52
CA LEU A 48 5.27 -1.14 -7.35
C LEU A 48 6.02 0.20 -7.46
N ILE A 49 7.31 0.24 -7.11
CA ILE A 49 8.18 1.40 -7.32
C ILE A 49 8.46 1.58 -8.81
N LEU A 50 8.80 0.51 -9.52
CA LEU A 50 9.02 0.54 -10.97
C LEU A 50 7.77 0.97 -11.75
N GLU A 51 6.59 0.55 -11.28
CA GLU A 51 5.28 0.93 -11.83
C GLU A 51 4.86 2.37 -11.47
N GLY A 52 5.59 3.06 -10.58
CA GLY A 52 5.27 4.42 -10.13
C GLY A 52 4.05 4.51 -9.19
N ILE A 53 3.57 3.38 -8.67
CA ILE A 53 2.48 3.29 -7.69
C ILE A 53 2.98 3.65 -6.30
N ILE A 54 4.20 3.23 -5.96
CA ILE A 54 4.92 3.63 -4.76
C ILE A 54 6.04 4.58 -5.15
N LEU A 55 6.21 5.65 -4.36
CA LEU A 55 7.31 6.59 -4.51
C LEU A 55 8.32 6.40 -3.38
N VAL A 56 9.59 6.64 -3.71
CA VAL A 56 10.71 6.55 -2.78
C VAL A 56 11.13 7.94 -2.33
N LYS A 57 11.30 8.13 -1.03
CA LYS A 57 11.89 9.30 -0.41
C LYS A 57 13.23 8.93 0.22
N LYS A 58 14.30 9.62 -0.19
CA LYS A 58 15.59 9.53 0.49
C LYS A 58 15.49 10.20 1.86
N THR A 59 15.93 9.49 2.90
CA THR A 59 15.96 9.95 4.30
C THR A 59 17.37 9.72 4.87
N HIS A 60 17.65 10.29 6.04
CA HIS A 60 18.97 10.13 6.68
C HIS A 60 19.31 8.67 7.00
N HIS A 61 18.30 7.84 7.25
CA HIS A 61 18.44 6.42 7.58
C HIS A 61 18.22 5.49 6.37
N GLY A 62 18.17 6.02 5.15
CA GLY A 62 18.05 5.24 3.93
C GLY A 62 16.89 5.69 3.05
N ALA A 63 16.00 4.76 2.71
CA ALA A 63 14.89 4.98 1.80
C ALA A 63 13.56 4.63 2.45
N ASP A 64 12.66 5.60 2.48
CA ASP A 64 11.28 5.42 2.87
C ASP A 64 10.37 5.41 1.65
N ILE A 65 9.22 4.75 1.79
CA ILE A 65 8.23 4.56 0.74
C ILE A 65 6.88 5.13 1.14
N TYR A 66 6.10 5.54 0.15
CA TYR A 66 4.73 6.00 0.31
C TYR A 66 3.96 5.82 -1.00
N ILE A 67 2.63 5.77 -0.91
CA ILE A 67 1.76 5.66 -2.08
C ILE A 67 1.80 6.98 -2.87
N ASN A 68 1.96 6.85 -4.19
CA ASN A 68 1.73 7.94 -5.13
C ASN A 68 0.26 8.39 -5.05
N PRO A 69 -0.03 9.63 -4.63
CA PRO A 69 -1.39 10.12 -4.51
C PRO A 69 -2.23 9.97 -5.78
N LYS A 70 -1.59 10.08 -6.96
CA LYS A 70 -2.26 9.98 -8.26
C LYS A 70 -2.81 8.58 -8.54
N MET A 71 -2.27 7.55 -7.89
CA MET A 71 -2.64 6.16 -8.10
C MET A 71 -3.71 5.67 -7.12
N ILE A 72 -4.15 6.51 -6.18
CA ILE A 72 -5.08 6.08 -5.13
C ILE A 72 -6.40 5.55 -5.68
N ARG A 73 -6.94 6.20 -6.72
CA ARG A 73 -8.17 5.73 -7.38
C ARG A 73 -7.96 4.35 -7.97
N ASP A 74 -6.90 4.17 -8.74
CA ASP A 74 -6.58 2.88 -9.38
C ASP A 74 -6.36 1.77 -8.35
N ILE A 75 -5.65 2.07 -7.25
CA ILE A 75 -5.43 1.14 -6.13
C ILE A 75 -6.77 0.69 -5.52
N LEU A 76 -7.70 1.62 -5.27
CA LEU A 76 -9.00 1.30 -4.69
C LEU A 76 -9.90 0.48 -5.64
N GLU A 77 -9.61 0.52 -6.94
CA GLU A 77 -10.31 -0.25 -7.97
C GLU A 77 -9.69 -1.65 -8.21
N MET A 78 -8.55 -1.96 -7.60
CA MET A 78 -7.91 -3.28 -7.75
C MET A 78 -8.81 -4.40 -7.19
N PRO A 79 -8.89 -5.57 -7.87
CA PRO A 79 -9.88 -6.60 -7.53
C PRO A 79 -9.83 -7.11 -6.09
N GLY A 80 -8.64 -7.39 -5.54
CA GLY A 80 -8.50 -7.88 -4.17
C GLY A 80 -8.76 -6.79 -3.12
N ILE A 81 -8.36 -5.54 -3.39
CA ILE A 81 -8.72 -4.39 -2.52
C ILE A 81 -10.23 -4.17 -2.53
N LYS A 82 -10.88 -4.16 -3.69
CA LYS A 82 -12.35 -4.07 -3.78
C LYS A 82 -13.05 -5.15 -2.98
N ALA A 83 -12.65 -6.40 -3.16
CA ALA A 83 -13.22 -7.52 -2.42
C ALA A 83 -13.06 -7.32 -0.89
N LEU A 84 -11.90 -6.89 -0.41
CA LEU A 84 -11.68 -6.58 1.01
C LEU A 84 -12.60 -5.45 1.53
N LEU A 85 -12.86 -4.42 0.71
CA LEU A 85 -13.73 -3.31 1.08
C LEU A 85 -15.22 -3.71 1.07
N GLU A 86 -15.61 -4.62 0.18
CA GLU A 86 -16.97 -5.16 0.10
C GLU A 86 -17.27 -6.10 1.26
N GLU A 87 -16.31 -6.95 1.64
CA GLU A 87 -16.41 -7.85 2.79
C GLU A 87 -16.47 -7.10 4.13
N ASN A 88 -15.90 -5.89 4.20
CA ASN A 88 -15.82 -5.11 5.43
C ASN A 88 -16.34 -3.67 5.27
N ARG A 89 -17.61 -3.48 5.63
CA ARG A 89 -18.29 -2.16 5.59
C ARG A 89 -17.57 -1.05 6.36
N PHE A 90 -16.83 -1.37 7.44
CA PHE A 90 -16.06 -0.37 8.17
C PHE A 90 -14.84 0.12 7.38
N LEU A 91 -14.15 -0.78 6.67
CA LEU A 91 -13.03 -0.41 5.80
C LEU A 91 -13.50 0.43 4.62
N LYS A 92 -14.67 0.09 4.04
CA LYS A 92 -15.30 0.88 2.97
C LYS A 92 -15.48 2.35 3.38
N GLY A 93 -16.07 2.60 4.56
CA GLY A 93 -16.23 3.96 5.09
C GLY A 93 -14.89 4.66 5.36
N ARG A 94 -13.90 3.92 5.89
CA ARG A 94 -12.55 4.46 6.16
C ARG A 94 -11.84 4.97 4.89
N PHE A 95 -11.98 4.26 3.77
CA PHE A 95 -11.27 4.58 2.53
C PHE A 95 -12.07 5.48 1.60
N GLN A 96 -13.38 5.64 1.81
CA GLN A 96 -14.21 6.58 1.05
C GLN A 96 -13.70 8.03 1.14
N LYS A 97 -13.02 8.40 2.23
CA LYS A 97 -12.37 9.71 2.35
C LYS A 97 -11.27 9.93 1.30
N TYR A 98 -10.62 8.87 0.82
CA TYR A 98 -9.55 8.98 -0.16
C TYR A 98 -10.10 9.32 -1.55
N LEU A 99 -11.26 8.76 -1.94
CA LEU A 99 -11.95 9.11 -3.19
C LEU A 99 -12.40 10.58 -3.27
N LYS A 100 -12.56 11.25 -2.12
CA LYS A 100 -12.92 12.67 -2.05
C LYS A 100 -11.70 13.60 -2.10
N ASN A 101 -10.54 13.11 -1.68
CA ASN A 101 -9.33 13.92 -1.47
C ASN A 101 -8.25 13.69 -2.54
N TYR A 102 -8.40 12.65 -3.35
CA TYR A 102 -7.49 12.21 -4.41
C TYR A 102 -8.31 11.76 -5.63
#